data_AF-A0A925HDC0-F1
#
_entry.id   AF-A0A925HDC0-F1
#
_cell.length_a   1.000
_cell.length_b   1.000
_cell.length_c   1.000
_cell.angle_alpha   90.00
_cell.angle_beta   90.00
_cell.angle_gamma   90.00
#
_symmetry.space_group_name_H-M   'P 1'
#
loop_
_entity.id
_entity.type
_entity.pdbx_description
1 polymer ?
#
loop_
_entity_poly.entity_id
_entity_poly.type
_entity_poly.pdbx_seq_one_letter_code
_entity_poly.pdbx_strand_id
1 'polypeptide(L)'
;MEISNLIPHIEALIFASDRPLTAMDLTELINNAFGFMEDKVTMDQVQTGIDGIVEKYQSQFYPFEMKESGGGWQFLTKKDFHKTVAQLNGEKFLKRLSTAALETLAIIAYKQPITKADIESIRGVNSDYSIQKLLEKELVVITGRNEEMPGKPLVYATSKTFMDYFGINSPQDLPKLKEIYDEAMIQPTTMHDENNSEKGTDDDEQNVTGEIEISGTSVLVVSENGQLVEDHTEDDSDASNNPGDPDAGKPGPSTDQND
;
A
#
# COMPACT_ATOMS: atom_id res chain seq x y z
N MET A 1 -26.19 14.59 34.43
CA MET A 1 -26.87 15.01 33.18
C MET A 1 -27.64 13.82 32.62
N GLU A 2 -28.91 13.97 32.24
CA GLU A 2 -29.67 12.92 31.54
C GLU A 2 -29.00 12.59 30.20
N ILE A 3 -28.88 11.30 29.85
CA ILE A 3 -28.23 10.83 28.61
C ILE A 3 -28.83 11.51 27.36
N SER A 4 -30.14 11.78 27.39
CA SER A 4 -30.87 12.46 26.30
C SER A 4 -30.34 13.87 25.99
N ASN A 5 -29.76 14.57 26.97
CA ASN A 5 -29.14 15.88 26.78
C ASN A 5 -27.63 15.77 26.50
N LEU A 6 -27.01 14.62 26.76
CA LEU A 6 -25.58 14.38 26.51
C LEU A 6 -25.29 14.22 25.01
N ILE A 7 -26.15 13.48 24.29
CA ILE A 7 -25.98 13.21 22.85
C ILE A 7 -25.82 14.50 22.03
N PRO A 8 -26.68 15.53 22.15
CA PRO A 8 -26.50 16.78 21.41
C PRO A 8 -25.17 17.49 21.67
N HIS A 9 -24.61 17.40 22.88
CA HIS A 9 -23.30 17.97 23.19
C HIS A 9 -22.17 17.19 22.52
N ILE A 10 -22.24 15.87 22.53
CA ILE A 10 -21.28 15.02 21.80
C ILE A 10 -21.35 15.32 20.31
N GLU A 11 -22.55 15.36 19.71
CA GLU A 11 -22.74 15.68 18.29
C GLU A 11 -22.14 17.04 17.94
N ALA A 12 -22.40 18.06 18.74
CA ALA A 12 -21.89 19.41 18.51
C ALA A 12 -20.36 19.48 18.58
N LEU A 13 -19.74 18.79 19.54
CA LEU A 13 -18.28 18.73 19.67
C LEU A 13 -17.63 18.04 18.47
N ILE A 14 -18.15 16.88 18.06
CA ILE A 14 -17.62 16.14 16.92
C ILE A 14 -17.82 16.92 15.61
N PHE A 15 -18.99 17.56 15.44
CA PHE A 15 -19.27 18.38 14.26
C PHE A 15 -18.38 19.62 14.15
N ALA A 16 -18.08 20.27 15.29
CA ALA A 16 -17.25 21.46 15.32
C ALA A 16 -15.74 21.17 15.24
N SER A 17 -15.32 19.93 15.51
CA SER A 17 -13.91 19.55 15.51
C SER A 17 -13.36 19.42 14.09
N ASP A 18 -12.13 19.88 13.88
CA ASP A 18 -11.35 19.70 12.66
C ASP A 18 -10.55 18.39 12.63
N ARG A 19 -10.58 17.64 13.74
CA ARG A 19 -9.87 16.37 13.93
C ARG A 19 -10.75 15.34 14.66
N PRO A 20 -10.47 14.03 14.53
CA PRO A 20 -11.15 13.00 15.31
C PRO A 20 -11.00 13.23 16.82
N LEU A 21 -12.10 13.14 17.57
CA LEU A 21 -12.12 13.26 19.03
C LEU A 21 -12.28 11.90 19.69
N THR A 22 -11.39 11.56 20.63
CA THR A 22 -11.51 10.31 21.38
C THR A 22 -12.64 10.39 22.41
N ALA A 23 -13.14 9.24 22.87
CA ALA A 23 -14.11 9.21 23.97
C ALA A 23 -13.58 9.90 25.24
N MET A 24 -12.26 9.81 25.46
CA MET A 24 -11.58 10.52 26.55
C MET A 24 -11.62 12.04 26.37
N ASP A 25 -11.28 12.54 25.17
CA ASP A 25 -11.33 13.97 24.85
C ASP A 25 -12.76 14.52 25.06
N LEU A 26 -13.77 13.80 24.57
CA LEU A 26 -15.17 14.18 24.71
C LEU A 26 -15.60 14.23 26.17
N THR A 27 -15.21 13.22 26.97
CA THR A 27 -15.51 13.16 28.41
C THR A 27 -14.90 14.36 29.14
N GLU A 28 -13.65 14.72 28.82
CA GLU A 28 -12.98 15.86 29.41
C GLU A 28 -13.64 17.19 29.02
N LEU A 29 -13.87 17.41 27.72
CA LEU A 29 -14.48 18.64 27.20
C LEU A 29 -15.87 18.90 27.78
N ILE A 30 -16.70 17.86 27.86
CA ILE A 30 -18.06 17.96 28.42
C ILE A 30 -17.98 18.29 29.91
N ASN A 31 -17.17 17.56 30.68
CA ASN A 31 -17.02 17.84 32.11
C ASN A 31 -16.43 19.23 32.39
N ASN A 32 -15.55 19.75 31.52
CA ASN A 32 -15.02 21.11 31.62
C ASN A 32 -16.09 22.18 31.31
N ALA A 33 -16.91 21.96 30.29
CA ALA A 33 -18.02 22.88 29.95
C ALA A 33 -19.08 22.94 31.07
N PHE A 34 -19.24 21.85 31.81
CA PHE A 34 -20.22 21.70 32.88
C PHE A 34 -19.60 21.54 34.27
N GLY A 35 -18.42 22.12 34.51
CA GLY A 35 -17.61 21.90 35.72
C GLY A 35 -18.25 22.23 37.08
N PHE A 36 -19.46 22.80 37.08
CA PHE A 36 -20.27 23.06 38.28
C PHE A 36 -21.31 21.97 38.59
N MET A 37 -21.40 20.90 37.80
CA MET A 37 -22.30 19.78 38.06
C MET A 37 -21.79 18.91 39.21
N GLU A 38 -22.70 18.48 40.09
CA GLU A 38 -22.40 17.53 41.17
C GLU A 38 -21.99 16.16 40.61
N ASP A 39 -22.65 15.73 39.52
CA ASP A 39 -22.36 14.47 38.82
C ASP A 39 -21.58 14.72 37.54
N LYS A 40 -20.34 14.22 37.51
CA LYS A 40 -19.52 14.20 36.29
C LYS A 40 -20.01 13.13 35.32
N VAL A 41 -19.94 13.45 34.04
CA VAL A 41 -20.20 12.50 32.96
C VAL A 41 -19.10 11.45 32.95
N THR A 42 -19.49 10.18 32.91
CA THR A 42 -18.56 9.05 32.82
C THR A 42 -18.23 8.68 31.37
N MET A 43 -17.12 7.99 31.18
CA MET A 43 -16.71 7.54 29.85
C MET A 43 -17.73 6.57 29.22
N ASP A 44 -18.36 5.72 30.03
CA ASP A 44 -19.40 4.77 29.56
C ASP A 44 -20.64 5.51 29.05
N GLN A 45 -21.02 6.62 29.69
CA GLN A 45 -22.13 7.46 29.22
C GLN A 45 -21.80 8.13 27.88
N VAL A 46 -20.56 8.59 27.72
CA VAL A 46 -20.08 9.14 26.44
C VAL A 46 -20.09 8.07 25.36
N GLN A 47 -19.60 6.87 25.64
CA GLN A 47 -19.59 5.76 24.67
C GLN A 47 -21.01 5.39 24.24
N THR A 48 -21.94 5.28 25.21
CA THR A 48 -23.36 5.02 24.92
C THR A 48 -23.96 6.13 24.04
N GLY A 49 -23.59 7.39 24.29
CA GLY A 49 -24.02 8.53 23.48
C GLY A 49 -23.46 8.48 22.06
N ILE A 50 -22.18 8.12 21.90
CA ILE A 50 -21.54 7.90 20.59
C ILE A 50 -22.28 6.82 19.82
N ASP A 51 -22.56 5.67 20.44
CA ASP A 51 -23.25 4.55 19.77
C ASP A 51 -24.63 4.97 19.25
N GLY A 52 -25.38 5.74 20.05
CA GLY A 52 -26.68 6.29 19.62
C GLY A 52 -26.56 7.28 18.45
N ILE A 53 -25.46 8.04 18.37
CA ILE A 53 -25.17 8.93 17.24
C ILE A 53 -24.82 8.12 15.99
N VAL A 54 -23.98 7.07 16.12
CA VAL A 54 -23.64 6.18 15.01
C VAL A 54 -24.92 5.60 14.41
N GLU A 55 -25.79 5.02 15.25
CA GLU A 55 -27.05 4.43 14.81
C GLU A 55 -27.95 5.45 14.10
N LYS A 56 -28.06 6.66 14.66
CA LYS A 56 -28.85 7.75 14.08
C LYS A 56 -28.41 8.11 12.65
N TYR A 57 -27.10 8.24 12.40
CA TYR A 57 -26.58 8.66 11.08
C TYR A 57 -26.33 7.50 10.10
N GLN A 58 -26.46 6.24 10.55
CA GLN A 58 -26.37 5.07 9.69
C GLN A 58 -27.50 5.03 8.62
N SER A 59 -28.64 5.63 8.92
CA SER A 59 -29.79 5.71 8.01
C SER A 59 -29.47 6.38 6.66
N GLN A 60 -30.07 5.88 5.57
CA GLN A 60 -29.87 6.40 4.21
C GLN A 60 -30.35 7.84 4.00
N PHE A 61 -31.17 8.38 4.91
CA PHE A 61 -31.63 9.76 4.85
C PHE A 61 -30.50 10.79 5.08
N TYR A 62 -29.40 10.39 5.72
CA TYR A 62 -28.27 11.27 5.96
C TYR A 62 -27.15 11.03 4.93
N PRO A 63 -26.62 12.08 4.28
CA PRO A 63 -25.52 11.96 3.32
C PRO A 63 -24.13 11.90 3.97
N PHE A 64 -24.07 12.00 5.30
CA PHE A 64 -22.88 11.87 6.12
C PHE A 64 -23.09 10.85 7.22
N GLU A 65 -21.99 10.34 7.76
CA GLU A 65 -21.94 9.32 8.79
C GLU A 65 -20.85 9.67 9.82
N MET A 66 -21.00 9.15 11.04
CA MET A 66 -19.96 9.23 12.04
C MET A 66 -19.06 8.01 11.90
N LYS A 67 -17.75 8.22 11.77
CA LYS A 67 -16.77 7.14 11.59
C LYS A 67 -15.66 7.26 12.63
N GLU A 68 -15.22 6.11 13.13
CA GLU A 68 -14.03 6.02 13.95
C GLU A 68 -12.77 6.00 13.07
N SER A 69 -11.77 6.78 13.46
CA SER A 69 -10.49 6.92 12.79
C SER A 69 -9.43 7.36 13.79
N GLY A 70 -8.27 6.69 13.79
CA GLY A 70 -7.20 6.95 14.76
C GLY A 70 -7.66 6.85 16.22
N GLY A 71 -8.68 6.02 16.51
CA GLY A 71 -9.27 5.89 17.85
C GLY A 71 -10.12 7.07 18.30
N GLY A 72 -10.47 7.99 17.39
CA GLY A 72 -11.40 9.08 17.62
C GLY A 72 -12.57 9.06 16.64
N TRP A 73 -13.60 9.85 16.93
CA TRP A 73 -14.82 9.94 16.12
C TRP A 73 -14.87 11.28 15.38
N GLN A 74 -15.29 11.23 14.12
CA GLN A 74 -15.51 12.39 13.27
C GLN A 74 -16.68 12.17 12.31
N PHE A 75 -17.30 13.26 11.85
CA PHE A 75 -18.28 13.21 10.78
C PHE A 75 -17.59 13.23 9.42
N LEU A 76 -17.95 12.28 8.56
CA LEU A 76 -17.48 12.19 7.17
C LEU A 76 -18.67 12.03 6.23
N THR A 77 -18.52 12.49 4.98
CA THR A 77 -19.52 12.23 3.94
C THR A 77 -19.50 10.75 3.55
N LYS A 78 -20.68 10.17 3.30
CA LYS A 78 -20.78 8.78 2.83
C LYS A 78 -20.10 8.62 1.47
N LYS A 79 -19.55 7.43 1.23
CA LYS A 79 -18.76 7.10 0.01
C LYS A 79 -19.51 7.41 -1.30
N ASP A 80 -20.83 7.24 -1.31
CA ASP A 80 -21.69 7.48 -2.47
C ASP A 80 -21.60 8.93 -2.99
N PHE A 81 -21.27 9.89 -2.11
CA PHE A 81 -21.18 11.30 -2.43
C PHE A 81 -19.77 11.76 -2.83
N HIS A 82 -18.79 10.85 -2.90
CA HIS A 82 -17.39 11.19 -3.21
C HIS A 82 -17.26 12.03 -4.49
N LYS A 83 -17.96 11.66 -5.58
CA LYS A 83 -17.90 12.39 -6.86
C LYS A 83 -18.32 13.85 -6.72
N THR A 84 -19.35 14.12 -5.92
CA THR A 84 -19.87 15.47 -5.68
C THR A 84 -18.93 16.27 -4.79
N VAL A 85 -18.46 15.68 -3.69
CA VAL A 85 -17.53 16.34 -2.75
C VAL A 85 -16.18 16.64 -3.41
N ALA A 86 -15.72 15.76 -4.31
CA ALA A 86 -14.50 15.98 -5.08
C ALA A 86 -14.54 17.27 -5.93
N GLN A 87 -15.72 17.69 -6.41
CA GLN A 87 -15.85 18.95 -7.15
C GLN A 87 -15.61 20.18 -6.26
N LEU A 88 -15.95 20.10 -4.96
CA LEU A 88 -15.70 21.17 -4.00
C LEU A 88 -14.20 21.29 -3.67
N ASN A 89 -13.53 20.17 -3.47
CA ASN A 89 -12.12 20.14 -3.03
C ASN A 89 -11.14 20.47 -4.17
N GLY A 90 -11.58 20.39 -5.42
CA GLY A 90 -10.81 20.73 -6.62
C GLY A 90 -9.54 19.90 -6.81
N GLU A 91 -8.69 20.29 -7.78
CA GLU A 91 -7.41 19.61 -8.06
C GLU A 91 -6.35 19.83 -6.96
N LYS A 92 -6.56 20.80 -6.05
CA LYS A 92 -5.60 21.14 -4.99
C LYS A 92 -5.50 20.09 -3.89
N PHE A 93 -6.43 19.13 -3.83
CA PHE A 93 -6.36 17.98 -2.93
C PHE A 93 -5.30 16.93 -3.35
N LEU A 94 -4.71 17.08 -4.53
CA LEU A 94 -3.75 16.13 -5.11
C LEU A 94 -2.28 16.46 -4.82
N LYS A 95 -1.92 16.90 -3.61
CA LYS A 95 -0.55 16.66 -3.12
C LYS A 95 -0.42 15.21 -2.66
N ARG A 96 -0.76 14.29 -3.57
CA ARG A 96 -0.59 12.84 -3.40
C ARG A 96 0.87 12.59 -3.04
N LEU A 97 1.08 11.62 -2.17
CA LEU A 97 2.42 11.07 -2.00
C LEU A 97 2.91 10.60 -3.37
N SER A 98 4.18 10.91 -3.68
CA SER A 98 4.83 10.31 -4.84
C SER A 98 4.83 8.79 -4.70
N THR A 99 4.98 8.07 -5.80
CA THR A 99 5.13 6.60 -5.77
C THR A 99 6.23 6.17 -4.82
N ALA A 100 7.41 6.80 -4.90
CA ALA A 100 8.53 6.53 -4.00
C ALA A 100 8.18 6.78 -2.52
N ALA A 101 7.42 7.82 -2.20
CA ALA A 101 7.00 8.09 -0.83
C ALA A 101 5.95 7.09 -0.33
N LEU A 102 5.06 6.64 -1.21
CA LEU A 102 4.04 5.64 -0.91
C LEU A 102 4.67 4.27 -0.67
N GLU A 103 5.64 3.85 -1.50
CA GLU A 103 6.44 2.64 -1.28
C GLU A 103 7.17 2.66 0.06
N THR A 104 7.87 3.76 0.36
CA THR A 104 8.55 3.93 1.65
C THR A 104 7.56 3.86 2.82
N LEU A 105 6.40 4.53 2.69
CA LEU A 105 5.36 4.50 3.73
C LEU A 105 4.81 3.09 3.94
N ALA A 106 4.55 2.35 2.87
CA ALA A 106 4.06 0.97 2.94
C ALA A 106 5.06 0.07 3.67
N ILE A 107 6.36 0.16 3.34
CA ILE A 107 7.40 -0.60 4.03
C ILE A 107 7.39 -0.29 5.52
N ILE A 108 7.34 0.99 5.90
CA ILE A 108 7.29 1.38 7.31
C ILE A 108 6.03 0.82 7.98
N ALA A 109 4.86 0.96 7.37
CA ALA A 109 3.59 0.52 7.95
C ALA A 109 3.56 -1.00 8.24
N TYR A 110 4.11 -1.82 7.34
CA TYR A 110 4.12 -3.28 7.46
C TYR A 110 5.32 -3.86 8.21
N LYS A 111 6.43 -3.12 8.34
CA LYS A 111 7.68 -3.61 8.96
C LYS A 111 8.11 -2.84 10.21
N GLN A 112 7.35 -1.84 10.64
CA GLN A 112 7.62 -1.13 11.88
C GLN A 112 7.71 -2.08 13.09
N PRO A 113 8.57 -1.77 14.07
CA PRO A 113 9.56 -0.69 14.08
C PRO A 113 10.74 -0.98 13.11
N ILE A 114 11.11 -0.02 12.27
CA ILE A 114 12.12 -0.23 11.20
C ILE A 114 13.14 0.92 11.11
N THR A 115 14.38 0.63 10.71
CA THR A 115 15.43 1.66 10.50
C THR A 115 15.51 2.14 9.05
N LYS A 116 16.14 3.29 8.82
CA LYS A 116 16.41 3.78 7.45
C LYS A 116 17.17 2.74 6.61
N ALA A 117 18.19 2.11 7.18
CA ALA A 117 19.03 1.16 6.45
C ALA A 117 18.20 -0.05 5.96
N ASP A 118 17.29 -0.55 6.79
CA ASP A 118 16.40 -1.65 6.43
C ASP A 118 15.42 -1.23 5.31
N ILE A 119 14.88 -0.01 5.39
CA ILE A 119 14.01 0.54 4.34
C ILE A 119 14.75 0.60 3.00
N GLU A 120 15.98 1.12 2.99
CA GLU A 120 16.81 1.21 1.78
C GLU A 120 17.21 -0.16 1.26
N SER A 121 17.48 -1.12 2.15
CA SER A 121 17.76 -2.51 1.76
C SER A 121 16.56 -3.18 1.08
N ILE A 122 15.33 -2.87 1.49
CA ILE A 122 14.11 -3.40 0.87
C ILE A 122 13.83 -2.69 -0.46
N ARG A 123 13.99 -1.36 -0.52
CA ARG A 123 13.72 -0.58 -1.73
C ARG A 123 14.82 -0.68 -2.79
N GLY A 124 16.04 -1.03 -2.39
CA GLY A 124 17.21 -1.03 -3.27
C GLY A 124 17.72 0.36 -3.69
N VAL A 125 17.14 1.44 -3.14
CA VAL A 125 17.49 2.83 -3.47
C VAL A 125 17.43 3.74 -2.24
N ASN A 126 18.11 4.90 -2.31
CA ASN A 126 18.08 5.90 -1.24
C ASN A 126 16.63 6.35 -0.96
N SER A 127 16.30 6.45 0.34
CA SER A 127 14.96 6.77 0.82
C SER A 127 14.90 8.02 1.70
N ASP A 128 15.98 8.81 1.76
CA ASP A 128 16.07 10.00 2.62
C ASP A 128 14.96 11.01 2.36
N TYR A 129 14.78 11.39 1.09
CA TYR A 129 13.78 12.37 0.72
C TYR A 129 12.35 11.88 1.01
N SER A 130 12.08 10.60 0.77
CA SER A 130 10.77 9.99 1.09
C SER A 130 10.51 10.02 2.58
N ILE A 131 11.45 9.56 3.41
CA ILE A 131 11.32 9.54 4.87
C ILE A 131 11.12 10.97 5.39
N GLN A 132 11.93 11.93 4.92
CA GLN A 132 11.80 13.33 5.31
C GLN A 132 10.42 13.90 4.96
N LYS A 133 9.90 13.64 3.76
CA LYS A 133 8.56 14.10 3.35
C LYS A 133 7.44 13.45 4.16
N LEU A 134 7.61 12.20 4.57
CA LEU A 134 6.64 11.49 5.39
C LEU A 134 6.62 12.03 6.84
N LEU A 135 7.79 12.38 7.39
CA LEU A 135 7.91 13.06 8.68
C LEU A 135 7.28 14.47 8.63
N GLU A 136 7.56 15.25 7.58
CA GLU A 136 6.96 16.59 7.38
C GLU A 136 5.43 16.56 7.27
N LYS A 137 4.88 15.47 6.74
CA LYS A 137 3.43 15.22 6.67
C LYS A 137 2.88 14.52 7.91
N GLU A 138 3.72 14.30 8.92
CA GLU A 138 3.40 13.60 10.15
C GLU A 138 2.83 12.20 9.95
N LEU A 139 3.01 11.55 8.79
CA LEU A 139 2.52 10.18 8.55
C LEU A 139 3.41 9.12 9.21
N VAL A 140 4.62 9.50 9.57
CA VAL A 140 5.62 8.66 10.21
C VAL A 140 6.19 9.44 11.38
N VAL A 141 6.60 8.75 12.44
CA VAL A 141 7.26 9.30 13.62
C VAL A 141 8.54 8.53 13.93
N ILE A 142 9.44 9.18 14.65
CA ILE A 142 10.62 8.54 15.22
C ILE A 142 10.24 8.02 16.61
N THR A 143 10.32 6.71 16.82
CA THR A 143 9.98 6.07 18.10
C THR A 143 11.18 5.92 19.03
N GLY A 144 12.39 6.06 18.50
CA GLY A 144 13.62 5.98 19.28
C GLY A 144 14.84 5.70 18.43
N ARG A 145 15.84 5.07 19.05
CA ARG A 145 17.07 4.60 18.42
C ARG A 145 17.22 3.10 18.68
N ASN A 146 17.76 2.38 17.72
CA ASN A 146 18.12 0.99 17.92
C ASN A 146 19.47 0.92 18.66
N GLU A 147 19.43 0.72 19.97
CA GLU A 147 20.62 0.68 20.83
C GLU A 147 21.53 -0.52 20.58
N GLU A 148 21.02 -1.57 19.92
CA GLU A 148 21.74 -2.82 19.65
C GLU A 148 22.58 -2.75 18.36
N MET A 149 22.26 -1.81 17.46
CA MET A 149 22.95 -1.66 16.18
C MET A 149 24.08 -0.61 16.22
N PRO A 150 25.22 -0.85 15.53
CA PRO A 150 26.26 0.16 15.36
C PRO A 150 25.72 1.48 14.80
N GLY A 151 26.14 2.60 15.38
CA GLY A 151 25.68 3.93 14.98
C GLY A 151 24.30 4.33 15.51
N LYS A 152 23.62 3.45 16.27
CA LYS A 152 22.34 3.71 16.95
C LYS A 152 21.32 4.41 16.05
N PRO A 153 20.97 3.78 14.91
CA PRO A 153 20.13 4.40 13.90
C PRO A 153 18.73 4.71 14.45
N LEU A 154 18.10 5.74 13.87
CA LEU A 154 16.72 6.10 14.19
C LEU A 154 15.76 4.99 13.76
N VAL A 155 14.74 4.79 14.59
CA VAL A 155 13.66 3.83 14.36
C VAL A 155 12.38 4.58 14.02
N TYR A 156 11.71 4.14 12.96
CA TYR A 156 10.51 4.76 12.41
C TYR A 156 9.29 3.86 12.61
N ALA A 157 8.14 4.50 12.82
CA ALA A 157 6.83 3.89 12.93
C ALA A 157 5.73 4.81 12.37
N THR A 158 4.57 4.25 12.06
CA THR A 158 3.37 5.02 11.68
C THR A 158 2.84 5.85 12.85
N SER A 159 2.26 7.01 12.54
CA SER A 159 1.73 7.98 13.52
C SER A 159 0.22 7.89 13.68
N LYS A 160 -0.36 8.59 14.66
CA LYS A 160 -1.82 8.77 14.73
C LYS A 160 -2.39 9.44 13.46
N THR A 161 -1.69 10.42 12.90
CA THR A 161 -2.06 11.07 11.64
C THR A 161 -2.11 10.09 10.47
N PHE A 162 -1.28 9.05 10.46
CA PHE A 162 -1.39 7.96 9.47
C PHE A 162 -2.70 7.20 9.63
N MET A 163 -3.04 6.80 10.86
CA MET A 163 -4.33 6.15 11.14
C MET A 163 -5.50 7.03 10.69
N ASP A 164 -5.44 8.32 10.99
CA ASP A 164 -6.44 9.31 10.57
C ASP A 164 -6.55 9.44 9.05
N TYR A 165 -5.41 9.49 8.37
CA TYR A 165 -5.34 9.63 6.92
C TYR A 165 -5.90 8.39 6.19
N PHE A 166 -5.61 7.19 6.69
CA PHE A 166 -6.08 5.93 6.10
C PHE A 166 -7.45 5.48 6.64
N GLY A 167 -7.99 6.17 7.64
CA GLY A 167 -9.30 5.86 8.21
C GLY A 167 -9.33 4.50 8.93
N ILE A 168 -8.23 4.15 9.59
CA ILE A 168 -8.03 2.93 10.39
C ILE A 168 -7.72 3.32 11.84
N ASN A 169 -7.83 2.39 12.79
CA ASN A 169 -7.58 2.67 14.21
C ASN A 169 -6.19 2.19 14.65
N SER A 170 -5.69 1.13 14.03
CA SER A 170 -4.38 0.57 14.34
C SER A 170 -3.68 0.06 13.07
N PRO A 171 -2.33 0.03 13.03
CA PRO A 171 -1.62 -0.55 11.90
C PRO A 171 -1.92 -2.04 11.65
N GLN A 172 -2.44 -2.74 12.66
CA GLN A 172 -2.91 -4.13 12.53
C GLN A 172 -4.19 -4.26 11.69
N ASP A 173 -4.93 -3.16 11.48
CA ASP A 173 -6.11 -3.13 10.62
C ASP A 173 -5.74 -3.08 9.13
N LEU A 174 -4.44 -2.98 8.80
CA LEU A 174 -3.97 -3.03 7.44
C LEU A 174 -4.20 -4.43 6.84
N PRO A 175 -4.58 -4.53 5.55
CA PRO A 175 -4.77 -5.81 4.88
C PRO A 175 -3.52 -6.68 5.00
N LYS A 176 -3.67 -7.98 5.29
CA LYS A 176 -2.50 -8.85 5.41
C LYS A 176 -1.85 -9.01 4.05
N LEU A 177 -0.53 -8.97 4.00
CA LEU A 177 0.24 -9.12 2.76
C LEU A 177 -0.19 -10.32 1.92
N LYS A 178 -0.57 -11.45 2.54
CA LYS A 178 -1.05 -12.66 1.84
C LYS A 178 -2.38 -12.44 1.10
N GLU A 179 -3.32 -11.73 1.72
CA GLU A 179 -4.67 -11.50 1.18
C GLU A 179 -4.63 -10.59 -0.08
N ILE A 180 -3.64 -9.69 -0.16
CA ILE A 180 -3.43 -8.81 -1.32
C ILE A 180 -2.98 -9.59 -2.57
N TYR A 181 -2.18 -10.64 -2.41
CA TYR A 181 -1.73 -11.46 -3.54
C TYR A 181 -2.86 -12.32 -4.12
N ASP A 182 -3.82 -12.74 -3.29
CA ASP A 182 -4.95 -13.57 -3.71
C ASP A 182 -6.00 -12.75 -4.49
N GLU A 183 -6.24 -11.48 -4.11
CA GLU A 183 -7.17 -10.58 -4.84
C GLU A 183 -6.61 -10.09 -6.19
N ALA A 184 -5.29 -10.05 -6.35
CA ALA A 184 -4.65 -9.61 -7.60
C ALA A 184 -4.65 -10.69 -8.70
N MET A 185 -5.01 -11.94 -8.39
CA MET A 185 -5.18 -13.01 -9.38
C MET A 185 -6.60 -13.07 -9.94
N ILE A 186 -7.05 -11.98 -10.58
CA ILE A 186 -8.13 -12.12 -11.57
C ILE A 186 -7.51 -12.84 -12.77
N GLN A 187 -7.71 -14.16 -12.85
CA GLN A 187 -7.30 -14.91 -14.03
C GLN A 187 -8.03 -14.31 -15.25
N PRO A 188 -7.33 -13.95 -16.32
CA PRO A 188 -7.97 -13.52 -17.56
C PRO A 188 -8.99 -14.58 -17.96
N THR A 189 -10.21 -14.16 -18.31
CA THR A 189 -11.17 -15.06 -18.93
C THR A 189 -10.54 -15.57 -20.23
N THR A 190 -10.11 -16.83 -20.23
CA THR A 190 -9.72 -17.51 -21.47
C THR A 190 -11.00 -17.71 -22.27
N MET A 191 -11.15 -16.93 -23.34
CA MET A 191 -12.16 -17.19 -24.35
C MET A 191 -11.77 -18.51 -25.02
N HIS A 192 -12.46 -19.61 -24.70
CA HIS A 192 -12.43 -20.78 -25.56
C HIS A 192 -13.23 -20.43 -26.81
N ASP A 193 -12.52 -20.31 -27.94
CA ASP A 193 -13.13 -20.27 -29.26
C ASP A 193 -13.76 -21.64 -29.54
N GLU A 194 -15.01 -21.81 -29.12
CA GLU A 194 -15.84 -22.92 -29.60
C GLU A 194 -16.32 -22.60 -31.02
N ASN A 195 -15.55 -23.07 -32.00
CA ASN A 195 -16.07 -23.35 -33.34
C ASN A 195 -15.56 -24.71 -33.84
N ASN A 196 -16.29 -25.74 -33.37
CA ASN A 196 -16.79 -26.91 -34.09
C ASN A 196 -15.88 -27.69 -35.07
N SER A 197 -15.61 -28.94 -34.72
CA SER A 197 -15.68 -30.08 -35.66
C SER A 197 -15.91 -31.39 -34.91
N GLU A 198 -17.11 -31.94 -35.08
CA GLU A 198 -17.52 -33.28 -34.65
C GLU A 198 -16.63 -34.40 -35.24
N LYS A 199 -16.28 -35.40 -34.42
CA LYS A 199 -16.36 -36.83 -34.78
C LYS A 199 -16.13 -37.79 -33.59
N GLY A 200 -17.21 -38.50 -33.23
CA GLY A 200 -17.27 -39.97 -33.18
C GLY A 200 -16.42 -40.79 -32.19
N THR A 201 -17.09 -41.19 -31.09
CA THR A 201 -17.21 -42.55 -30.49
C THR A 201 -15.99 -43.44 -30.18
N ASP A 202 -16.02 -43.85 -28.91
CA ASP A 202 -15.76 -45.17 -28.30
C ASP A 202 -14.37 -45.53 -27.71
N ASP A 203 -14.45 -45.77 -26.39
CA ASP A 203 -13.82 -46.75 -25.51
C ASP A 203 -12.35 -46.70 -25.07
N ASP A 204 -12.26 -46.89 -23.75
CA ASP A 204 -11.28 -47.60 -22.92
C ASP A 204 -10.17 -46.87 -22.17
N GLU A 205 -10.12 -47.29 -20.89
CA GLU A 205 -9.18 -46.98 -19.82
C GLU A 205 -7.71 -47.14 -20.23
N GLN A 206 -6.83 -46.26 -19.73
CA GLN A 206 -5.79 -46.65 -18.76
C GLN A 206 -4.89 -45.47 -18.33
N ASN A 207 -4.54 -45.56 -17.05
CA ASN A 207 -3.63 -44.75 -16.26
C ASN A 207 -2.17 -44.79 -16.78
N VAL A 208 -1.53 -43.64 -17.05
CA VAL A 208 -0.06 -43.52 -17.08
C VAL A 208 0.38 -42.13 -16.60
N THR A 209 1.07 -42.12 -15.46
CA THR A 209 1.97 -41.06 -14.98
C THR A 209 3.12 -40.80 -15.96
N GLY A 210 3.34 -39.54 -16.36
CA GLY A 210 4.52 -39.16 -17.16
C GLY A 210 4.73 -37.66 -17.19
N GLU A 211 5.96 -37.24 -16.87
CA GLU A 211 6.48 -35.87 -16.91
C GLU A 211 6.24 -35.21 -18.28
N ILE A 212 5.89 -33.91 -18.28
CA ILE A 212 5.81 -33.10 -19.50
C ILE A 212 7.02 -32.18 -19.53
N GLU A 213 8.01 -32.56 -20.33
CA GLU A 213 9.05 -31.67 -20.84
C GLU A 213 8.43 -30.66 -21.80
N ILE A 214 8.64 -29.37 -21.55
CA ILE A 214 8.21 -28.29 -22.45
C ILE A 214 9.32 -28.11 -23.48
N SER A 215 9.17 -28.74 -24.65
CA SER A 215 9.99 -28.48 -25.83
C SER A 215 9.36 -27.37 -26.67
N GLY A 216 10.12 -26.31 -26.96
CA GLY A 216 9.85 -25.36 -28.05
C GLY A 216 9.21 -24.03 -27.65
N THR A 217 10.02 -23.08 -27.18
CA THR A 217 9.63 -21.67 -27.12
C THR A 217 9.91 -21.04 -28.49
N SER A 218 8.91 -21.02 -29.38
CA SER A 218 9.02 -20.27 -30.65
C SER A 218 8.84 -18.78 -30.36
N VAL A 219 9.87 -17.97 -30.58
CA VAL A 219 9.79 -16.51 -30.47
C VAL A 219 9.25 -15.96 -31.79
N LEU A 220 8.10 -15.29 -31.74
CA LEU A 220 7.48 -14.63 -32.90
C LEU A 220 7.94 -13.17 -32.98
N VAL A 221 8.34 -12.73 -34.17
CA VAL A 221 8.75 -11.35 -34.44
C VAL A 221 7.88 -10.72 -35.53
N VAL A 222 7.70 -9.41 -35.45
CA VAL A 222 6.87 -8.61 -36.38
C VAL A 222 7.75 -8.06 -37.49
N SER A 223 7.45 -8.40 -38.74
CA SER A 223 8.14 -7.84 -39.90
C SER A 223 7.69 -6.40 -40.19
N GLU A 224 8.48 -5.67 -40.97
CA GLU A 224 8.27 -4.26 -41.32
C GLU A 224 6.96 -3.97 -42.10
N ASN A 225 6.32 -5.00 -42.67
CA ASN A 225 5.00 -4.95 -43.28
C ASN A 225 3.85 -5.40 -42.35
N GLY A 226 4.13 -5.61 -41.05
CA GLY A 226 3.14 -5.89 -40.01
C GLY A 226 2.66 -7.35 -39.95
N GLN A 227 3.42 -8.30 -40.51
CA GLN A 227 3.07 -9.71 -40.50
C GLN A 227 3.91 -10.45 -39.42
N LEU A 228 3.30 -11.44 -38.76
CA LEU A 228 4.00 -12.26 -37.77
C LEU A 228 4.72 -13.42 -38.48
N VAL A 229 6.02 -13.56 -38.24
CA VAL A 229 6.87 -14.59 -38.84
C VAL A 229 7.67 -15.30 -37.74
N GLU A 230 7.83 -16.61 -37.87
CA GLU A 230 8.68 -17.43 -37.00
C GLU A 230 10.16 -17.22 -37.35
N ASP A 231 10.99 -16.89 -36.36
CA ASP A 231 12.43 -16.65 -36.54
C ASP A 231 13.20 -17.98 -36.52
N HIS A 232 13.59 -18.49 -37.69
CA HIS A 232 14.50 -19.62 -37.80
C HIS A 232 15.93 -19.09 -37.89
N THR A 233 16.61 -18.95 -36.75
CA THR A 233 18.07 -18.82 -36.73
C THR A 233 18.68 -20.23 -36.76
N GLU A 234 19.11 -20.67 -37.93
CA GLU A 234 19.96 -21.86 -38.08
C GLU A 234 21.38 -21.51 -37.59
N ASP A 235 21.75 -22.11 -36.47
CA ASP A 235 23.07 -22.03 -35.83
C ASP A 235 24.00 -23.05 -36.53
N ASP A 236 24.80 -22.59 -37.48
CA ASP A 236 25.74 -23.45 -38.24
C ASP A 236 27.12 -23.43 -37.54
N SER A 237 27.34 -24.38 -36.64
CA SER A 237 28.65 -24.69 -36.06
C SER A 237 29.05 -26.14 -36.34
N ASP A 238 30.04 -26.35 -37.23
CA ASP A 238 31.25 -27.14 -36.94
C ASP A 238 32.06 -27.45 -38.21
N ALA A 239 33.39 -27.20 -38.17
CA ALA A 239 34.41 -28.25 -38.34
C ALA A 239 35.85 -27.70 -38.44
N SER A 240 36.71 -28.33 -37.65
CA SER A 240 38.17 -28.24 -37.49
C SER A 240 39.04 -28.35 -38.76
N ASN A 241 40.18 -27.63 -38.81
CA ASN A 241 41.55 -28.23 -38.84
C ASN A 241 42.71 -27.21 -38.80
N ASN A 242 43.48 -27.26 -37.70
CA ASN A 242 44.94 -27.15 -37.42
C ASN A 242 45.98 -26.87 -38.55
N PRO A 243 47.30 -26.71 -38.26
CA PRO A 243 48.07 -25.73 -37.43
C PRO A 243 49.17 -24.97 -38.24
N GLY A 244 49.78 -23.91 -37.68
CA GLY A 244 51.01 -23.33 -38.25
C GLY A 244 51.59 -22.13 -37.48
N ASP A 245 52.47 -22.45 -36.52
CA ASP A 245 53.68 -21.81 -35.95
C ASP A 245 54.14 -20.36 -36.37
N PRO A 246 55.12 -19.73 -35.70
CA PRO A 246 54.94 -18.49 -34.95
C PRO A 246 55.76 -17.34 -35.54
N ASP A 247 55.45 -16.08 -35.23
CA ASP A 247 56.47 -15.04 -35.34
C ASP A 247 56.40 -14.01 -34.22
N ALA A 248 57.59 -13.67 -33.77
CA ALA A 248 57.97 -12.92 -32.61
C ALA A 248 57.80 -11.41 -32.83
N GLY A 249 57.52 -10.69 -31.74
CA GLY A 249 57.49 -9.22 -31.76
C GLY A 249 57.31 -8.64 -30.37
N LYS A 250 58.28 -8.91 -29.50
CA LYS A 250 58.39 -8.33 -28.15
C LYS A 250 58.86 -6.85 -28.21
N PRO A 251 58.96 -6.12 -27.08
CA PRO A 251 58.33 -4.81 -26.87
C PRO A 251 59.33 -3.62 -26.85
N GLY A 252 58.81 -2.40 -26.81
CA GLY A 252 59.59 -1.17 -26.66
C GLY A 252 58.98 -0.19 -25.63
N PRO A 253 59.75 0.33 -24.64
CA PRO A 253 59.26 1.11 -23.50
C PRO A 253 59.51 2.64 -23.64
N SER A 254 59.26 3.38 -22.54
CA SER A 254 59.77 4.74 -22.18
C SER A 254 59.04 5.93 -22.83
N THR A 255 58.79 7.11 -22.24
CA THR A 255 59.07 7.83 -20.96
C THR A 255 58.10 9.04 -20.98
N ASP A 256 57.56 9.58 -19.89
CA ASP A 256 58.08 10.72 -19.09
C ASP A 256 56.99 11.05 -18.03
N GLN A 257 57.27 11.10 -16.72
CA GLN A 257 57.83 12.22 -15.94
C GLN A 257 56.97 13.49 -15.89
N ASN A 258 56.50 13.76 -14.65
CA ASN A 258 56.48 15.04 -13.92
C ASN A 258 56.36 16.35 -14.72
N ASP A 259 55.25 17.08 -14.57
CA ASP A 259 55.05 18.18 -13.59
C ASP A 259 53.56 18.58 -13.58
#